data_AF-A0A1C5XVJ8-F1
#
_entry.id   AF-A0A1C5XVJ8-F1
#
_cell.length_a   1.000
_cell.length_b   1.000
_cell.length_c   1.000
_cell.angle_alpha   90.00
_cell.angle_beta   90.00
_cell.angle_gamma   90.00
#
_symmetry.space_group_name_H-M   'P 1'
#
loop_
_entity.id
_entity.type
_entity.pdbx_description
1 polymer ?
#
loop_
_entity_poly.entity_id
_entity_poly.type
_entity_poly.pdbx_seq_one_letter_code
_entity_poly.pdbx_strand_id
1 'polypeptide(L)'
;MKKQKIQILILLVLCIVCVGGYFIIRNHTFETEEETVSVDVTNFNKDDVTELILSGDHEVHLVKTDDAWTESSLPDETIKESTVNTLLNEIANITTTETVVEAPEDLSQYGLEEPFRTITAVLSDGTQVVIYAGNKSDLLSEYYIKVEGDDNVYLVSSNIVTDFDKDPEDFIDETETETATEETADSADETAATDAIEETAAAKTLESTDGETESADAEGENAGTAGETETAESSGD
;
A
#
# COMPACT_ATOMS: atom_id res chain seq x y z
N MET A 1 -65.09 -42.94 -30.18
CA MET A 1 -63.73 -43.21 -30.71
C MET A 1 -63.19 -42.13 -31.65
N LYS A 2 -63.90 -41.67 -32.70
CA LYS A 2 -63.36 -40.65 -33.65
C LYS A 2 -63.05 -39.28 -33.00
N LYS A 3 -63.89 -38.80 -32.08
CA LYS A 3 -63.69 -37.51 -31.36
C LYS A 3 -62.51 -37.56 -30.37
N GLN A 4 -62.31 -38.67 -29.66
CA GLN A 4 -61.16 -38.87 -28.77
C GLN A 4 -59.84 -38.97 -29.54
N LYS A 5 -59.83 -39.59 -30.73
CA LYS A 5 -58.65 -39.63 -31.60
C LYS A 5 -58.23 -38.23 -32.08
N ILE A 6 -59.18 -37.34 -32.36
CA ILE A 6 -58.90 -35.95 -32.77
C ILE A 6 -58.34 -35.14 -31.59
N GLN A 7 -58.89 -35.30 -30.39
CA GLN A 7 -58.38 -34.63 -29.18
C GLN A 7 -56.95 -35.08 -28.82
N ILE A 8 -56.65 -36.37 -28.95
CA ILE A 8 -55.29 -36.90 -28.74
C ILE A 8 -54.31 -36.32 -29.77
N LEU A 9 -54.75 -36.16 -31.03
CA LEU A 9 -53.91 -35.56 -32.08
C LEU A 9 -53.57 -34.10 -31.79
N ILE A 10 -54.54 -33.30 -31.32
CA ILE A 10 -54.33 -31.90 -30.94
C ILE A 10 -53.36 -31.79 -29.74
N LEU A 11 -53.54 -32.65 -28.73
CA LEU A 11 -52.68 -32.67 -27.55
C LEU A 11 -51.24 -33.09 -27.89
N LEU A 12 -51.07 -34.03 -28.83
CA LEU A 12 -49.75 -34.47 -29.28
C LEU A 12 -49.02 -33.34 -30.03
N VAL A 13 -49.73 -32.62 -30.91
CA VAL A 13 -49.17 -31.43 -31.58
C VAL A 13 -48.79 -30.34 -30.58
N LEU A 14 -49.62 -30.07 -29.57
CA LEU A 14 -49.31 -29.11 -28.51
C LEU A 14 -48.05 -29.53 -27.72
N CYS A 15 -47.94 -30.81 -27.34
CA CYS A 15 -46.74 -31.32 -26.67
C CYS A 15 -45.48 -31.17 -27.53
N ILE A 16 -45.55 -31.42 -28.85
CA ILE A 16 -44.41 -31.23 -29.75
C ILE A 16 -44.01 -29.76 -29.82
N VAL A 17 -44.97 -28.83 -29.84
CA VAL A 17 -44.69 -27.39 -29.83
C VAL A 17 -44.04 -26.97 -28.49
N CYS A 18 -44.53 -27.47 -27.36
CA CYS A 18 -43.94 -27.17 -26.04
C CYS A 18 -42.53 -27.75 -25.90
N VAL A 19 -42.30 -28.98 -26.36
CA VAL A 19 -40.97 -29.61 -26.32
C VAL A 19 -40.02 -28.96 -27.33
N GLY A 20 -40.51 -28.59 -28.51
CA GLY A 20 -39.75 -27.81 -29.49
C GLY A 20 -39.38 -26.43 -28.96
N GLY A 21 -40.32 -25.73 -28.32
CA GLY A 21 -40.07 -24.47 -27.63
C GLY A 21 -39.07 -24.62 -26.49
N TYR A 22 -39.19 -25.66 -25.66
CA TYR A 22 -38.23 -25.96 -24.61
C TYR A 22 -36.85 -26.31 -25.16
N PHE A 23 -36.75 -27.07 -26.26
CA PHE A 23 -35.48 -27.39 -26.91
C PHE A 23 -34.87 -26.17 -27.56
N ILE A 24 -35.67 -25.26 -28.13
CA ILE A 24 -35.19 -23.97 -28.63
C ILE A 24 -34.69 -23.11 -27.47
N ILE A 25 -35.43 -22.97 -26.38
CA ILE A 25 -35.00 -22.20 -25.18
C ILE A 25 -33.79 -22.84 -24.49
N ARG A 26 -33.61 -24.16 -24.61
CA ARG A 26 -32.47 -24.87 -24.01
C ARG A 26 -31.25 -24.93 -24.93
N ASN A 27 -31.46 -24.89 -26.25
CA ASN A 27 -30.39 -24.95 -27.26
C ASN A 27 -29.95 -23.55 -27.70
N HIS A 28 -30.84 -22.56 -27.67
CA HIS A 28 -30.45 -21.17 -27.45
C HIS A 28 -30.30 -21.01 -25.95
N THR A 29 -29.09 -21.22 -25.44
CA THR A 29 -28.58 -20.27 -24.48
C THR A 29 -28.80 -18.91 -25.14
N PHE A 30 -29.90 -18.23 -24.82
CA PHE A 30 -29.96 -16.81 -25.00
C PHE A 30 -28.89 -16.31 -24.04
N GLU A 31 -27.64 -16.28 -24.53
CA GLU A 31 -26.71 -15.22 -24.20
C GLU A 31 -27.48 -13.95 -24.59
N THR A 32 -28.38 -13.51 -23.70
CA THR A 32 -28.52 -12.10 -23.48
C THR A 32 -27.12 -11.70 -23.03
N GLU A 33 -26.26 -11.37 -24.00
CA GLU A 33 -25.15 -10.48 -23.76
C GLU A 33 -25.83 -9.21 -23.25
N GLU A 34 -26.08 -9.16 -21.94
CA GLU A 34 -26.17 -7.88 -21.24
C GLU A 34 -24.88 -7.19 -21.66
N GLU A 35 -24.97 -6.15 -22.49
CA GLU A 35 -23.84 -5.25 -22.72
C GLU A 35 -23.55 -4.61 -21.36
N THR A 36 -22.76 -5.30 -20.54
CA THR A 36 -22.23 -4.74 -19.32
C THR A 36 -21.20 -3.71 -19.77
N VAL A 37 -21.60 -2.45 -19.72
CA VAL A 37 -20.68 -1.33 -19.97
C VAL A 37 -19.64 -1.38 -18.84
N SER A 38 -18.45 -1.90 -19.15
CA SER A 38 -17.32 -1.85 -18.24
C SER A 38 -16.83 -0.42 -18.15
N VAL A 39 -16.73 0.10 -16.93
CA VAL A 39 -16.16 1.42 -16.65
C VAL A 39 -14.72 1.25 -16.20
N ASP A 40 -13.81 2.00 -16.83
CA ASP A 40 -12.42 2.11 -16.40
C ASP A 40 -12.35 3.02 -15.16
N VAL A 41 -11.85 2.49 -14.06
CA VAL A 41 -11.69 3.22 -12.78
C VAL A 41 -10.29 3.82 -12.70
N THR A 42 -9.27 3.05 -13.07
CA THR A 42 -7.89 3.52 -13.21
C THR A 42 -7.33 3.07 -14.55
N ASN A 43 -6.46 3.89 -15.13
CA ASN A 43 -5.77 3.56 -16.37
C ASN A 43 -4.44 4.30 -16.42
N PHE A 44 -3.37 3.61 -16.01
CA PHE A 44 -2.01 4.12 -16.11
C PHE A 44 -1.04 3.00 -16.46
N ASN A 45 0.13 3.38 -16.94
CA ASN A 45 1.20 2.42 -17.22
C ASN A 45 1.97 2.10 -15.93
N LYS A 46 1.88 0.85 -15.48
CA LYS A 46 2.59 0.38 -14.27
C LYS A 46 4.11 0.56 -14.33
N ASP A 47 4.68 0.54 -15.52
CA ASP A 47 6.14 0.63 -15.69
C ASP A 47 6.64 2.06 -15.45
N ASP A 48 5.73 3.04 -15.47
CA ASP A 48 6.03 4.44 -15.17
C ASP A 48 5.96 4.73 -13.66
N VAL A 49 5.57 3.77 -12.81
CA VAL A 49 5.47 3.96 -11.35
C VAL A 49 6.85 3.93 -10.71
N THR A 50 7.12 4.96 -9.90
CA THR A 50 8.38 5.14 -9.16
C THR A 50 8.21 4.96 -7.65
N GLU A 51 7.01 5.16 -7.11
CA GLU A 51 6.71 4.91 -5.69
C GLU A 51 5.35 4.24 -5.53
N LEU A 52 5.26 3.34 -4.55
CA LEU A 52 4.00 2.72 -4.11
C LEU A 52 3.89 2.89 -2.59
N ILE A 53 2.88 3.60 -2.14
CA ILE A 53 2.63 3.91 -0.72
C ILE A 53 1.31 3.27 -0.32
N LEU A 54 1.35 2.45 0.73
CA LEU A 54 0.18 1.81 1.33
C LEU A 54 0.00 2.34 2.74
N SER A 55 -1.20 2.82 3.04
CA SER A 55 -1.58 3.26 4.38
C SER A 55 -2.85 2.56 4.84
N GLY A 56 -2.95 2.25 6.13
CA GLY A 56 -4.07 1.51 6.71
C GLY A 56 -3.66 0.78 7.99
N ASP A 57 -3.81 -0.54 8.02
CA ASP A 57 -3.36 -1.38 9.14
C ASP A 57 -1.82 -1.37 9.27
N HIS A 58 -1.15 -1.30 8.12
CA HIS A 58 0.30 -1.26 7.98
C HIS A 58 0.68 -0.12 7.03
N GLU A 59 1.81 0.53 7.33
CA GLU A 59 2.39 1.56 6.47
C GLU A 59 3.55 0.93 5.69
N VAL A 60 3.49 1.02 4.36
CA VAL A 60 4.53 0.53 3.45
C VAL A 60 4.88 1.65 2.48
N HIS A 61 6.16 1.92 2.29
CA HIS A 61 6.63 2.90 1.31
C HIS A 61 7.74 2.30 0.44
N LEU A 62 7.32 1.81 -0.72
CA LEU A 62 8.21 1.27 -1.74
C LEU A 62 8.68 2.37 -2.68
N VAL A 63 9.98 2.46 -2.89
CA VAL A 63 10.62 3.44 -3.78
C VAL A 63 11.51 2.70 -4.78
N LYS A 64 11.35 3.02 -6.06
CA LYS A 64 12.15 2.46 -7.15
C LYS A 64 13.39 3.32 -7.42
N THR A 65 14.57 2.77 -7.19
CA THR A 65 15.87 3.40 -7.44
C THR A 65 16.72 2.49 -8.33
N ASP A 66 17.30 3.03 -9.41
CA ASP A 66 18.16 2.27 -10.34
C ASP A 66 17.55 0.92 -10.80
N ASP A 67 16.25 0.94 -11.13
CA ASP A 67 15.45 -0.22 -11.55
C ASP A 67 15.20 -1.31 -10.47
N ALA A 68 15.52 -1.06 -9.20
CA ALA A 68 15.22 -1.93 -8.08
C ALA A 68 14.26 -1.27 -7.07
N TRP A 69 13.31 -2.03 -6.53
CA TRP A 69 12.47 -1.57 -5.42
C TRP A 69 13.19 -1.70 -4.08
N THR A 70 12.97 -0.71 -3.23
CA THR A 70 13.41 -0.66 -1.83
C THR A 70 12.23 -0.29 -0.97
N GLU A 71 12.13 -0.84 0.24
CA GLU A 71 11.14 -0.42 1.23
C GLU A 71 11.81 0.55 2.21
N SER A 72 11.18 1.70 2.44
CA SER A 72 11.82 2.84 3.12
C SER A 72 12.14 2.58 4.60
N SER A 73 11.39 1.69 5.25
CA SER A 73 11.65 1.24 6.62
C SER A 73 12.67 0.09 6.71
N LEU A 74 12.94 -0.60 5.59
CA LEU A 74 13.85 -1.74 5.48
C LEU A 74 14.88 -1.55 4.33
N PRO A 75 15.76 -0.54 4.39
CA PRO A 75 16.65 -0.20 3.28
C PRO A 75 17.77 -1.23 3.01
N ASP A 76 18.07 -2.10 3.98
CA ASP A 76 19.13 -3.12 3.87
C ASP A 76 18.60 -4.47 3.35
N GLU A 77 17.29 -4.61 3.17
CA GLU A 77 16.65 -5.85 2.72
C GLU A 77 16.40 -5.82 1.21
N THR A 78 16.66 -6.95 0.53
CA THR A 78 16.31 -7.10 -0.88
C THR A 78 14.80 -7.27 -1.01
N ILE A 79 14.16 -6.47 -1.88
CA ILE A 79 12.73 -6.58 -2.15
C ILE A 79 12.44 -7.60 -3.26
N LYS A 80 11.43 -8.43 -3.02
CA LYS A 80 10.84 -9.37 -3.96
C LYS A 80 10.02 -8.63 -5.02
N GLU A 81 10.71 -8.23 -6.08
CA GLU A 81 10.21 -7.57 -7.29
C GLU A 81 8.88 -8.13 -7.82
N SER A 82 8.70 -9.44 -7.79
CA SER A 82 7.47 -10.08 -8.29
C SER A 82 6.23 -9.69 -7.50
N THR A 83 6.37 -9.45 -6.19
CA THR A 83 5.26 -9.04 -5.32
C THR A 83 4.80 -7.64 -5.70
N VAL A 84 5.74 -6.68 -5.78
CA VAL A 84 5.44 -5.30 -6.18
C VAL A 84 4.81 -5.24 -7.56
N ASN A 85 5.38 -5.97 -8.53
CA ASN A 85 4.84 -6.01 -9.89
C ASN A 85 3.42 -6.60 -9.94
N THR A 86 3.09 -7.57 -9.09
CA THR A 86 1.73 -8.15 -9.03
C THR A 86 0.74 -7.09 -8.58
N LEU A 87 1.04 -6.39 -7.47
CA LEU A 87 0.21 -5.31 -6.95
C LEU A 87 0.02 -4.18 -7.96
N LEU A 88 1.10 -3.72 -8.60
CA LEU A 88 1.00 -2.67 -9.61
C LEU A 88 0.13 -3.07 -10.81
N ASN A 89 0.15 -4.34 -11.23
CA ASN A 89 -0.74 -4.81 -12.29
C ASN A 89 -2.22 -4.72 -11.90
N GLU A 90 -2.54 -4.97 -10.63
CA GLU A 90 -3.92 -4.96 -10.14
C GLU A 90 -4.52 -3.56 -10.14
N ILE A 91 -3.75 -2.54 -9.77
CA ILE A 91 -4.24 -1.16 -9.68
C ILE A 91 -4.06 -0.34 -10.96
N ALA A 92 -3.23 -0.79 -11.91
CA ALA A 92 -2.97 -0.06 -13.15
C ALA A 92 -4.19 0.04 -14.08
N ASN A 93 -5.04 -0.99 -14.10
CA ASN A 93 -6.16 -1.11 -15.03
C ASN A 93 -7.39 -1.66 -14.30
N ILE A 94 -7.86 -0.97 -13.25
CA ILE A 94 -9.07 -1.38 -12.56
C ILE A 94 -10.25 -1.08 -13.47
N THR A 95 -11.04 -2.11 -13.77
CA THR A 95 -12.31 -1.98 -14.49
C THR A 95 -13.43 -2.59 -13.66
N THR A 96 -14.60 -1.97 -13.68
CA THR A 96 -15.79 -2.54 -13.03
C THR A 96 -16.98 -2.56 -13.98
N THR A 97 -17.74 -3.66 -13.94
CA THR A 97 -19.07 -3.77 -14.56
C THR A 97 -20.18 -3.57 -13.54
N GLU A 98 -19.81 -3.36 -12.28
CA GLU A 98 -20.72 -3.29 -11.14
C GLU A 98 -21.19 -1.86 -10.87
N THR A 99 -21.97 -1.69 -9.82
CA THR A 99 -22.65 -0.42 -9.49
C THR A 99 -21.65 0.73 -9.34
N VAL A 100 -21.86 1.78 -10.12
CA VAL A 100 -21.23 3.10 -9.95
C VAL A 100 -22.26 4.02 -9.30
N VAL A 101 -21.87 4.66 -8.19
CA VAL A 101 -22.66 5.74 -7.59
C VAL A 101 -22.01 7.05 -7.99
N GLU A 102 -22.70 7.79 -8.85
CA GLU A 102 -22.21 9.08 -9.35
C GLU A 102 -22.30 10.14 -8.24
N ALA A 103 -21.16 10.72 -7.88
CA ALA A 103 -21.02 11.83 -6.93
C ALA A 103 -21.99 11.78 -5.72
N PRO A 104 -21.91 10.73 -4.87
CA PRO A 104 -22.81 10.60 -3.73
C PRO A 104 -22.62 11.76 -2.73
N GLU A 105 -23.73 12.22 -2.14
CA GLU A 105 -23.72 13.33 -1.18
C GLU A 105 -23.09 12.94 0.18
N ASP A 106 -23.08 11.65 0.52
CA ASP A 106 -22.59 11.11 1.79
C ASP A 106 -21.62 9.94 1.51
N LEU A 107 -20.34 10.14 1.79
CA LEU A 107 -19.29 9.12 1.62
C LEU A 107 -19.18 8.18 2.84
N SER A 108 -19.69 8.57 3.99
CA SER A 108 -19.62 7.82 5.24
C SER A 108 -20.40 6.51 5.14
N GLN A 109 -21.50 6.49 4.37
CA GLN A 109 -22.27 5.26 4.10
C GLN A 109 -21.44 4.17 3.41
N TYR A 110 -20.39 4.57 2.68
CA TYR A 110 -19.47 3.67 1.99
C TYR A 110 -18.15 3.49 2.75
N GLY A 111 -17.98 4.11 3.92
CA GLY A 111 -16.70 4.11 4.64
C GLY A 111 -15.59 4.86 3.90
N LEU A 112 -15.94 5.83 3.06
CA LEU A 112 -14.99 6.61 2.26
C LEU A 112 -14.75 8.02 2.81
N GLU A 113 -15.47 8.42 3.87
CA GLU A 113 -15.12 9.61 4.66
C GLU A 113 -13.86 9.35 5.50
N GLU A 114 -13.76 8.15 6.09
CA GLU A 114 -12.57 7.65 6.78
C GLU A 114 -12.19 6.30 6.15
N PRO A 115 -11.48 6.30 5.00
CA PRO A 115 -11.10 5.07 4.32
C PRO A 115 -10.15 4.25 5.20
N PHE A 116 -10.38 2.94 5.28
CA PHE A 116 -9.54 2.07 6.10
C PHE A 116 -8.20 1.75 5.42
N ARG A 117 -8.12 1.95 4.11
CA ARG A 117 -6.91 1.75 3.31
C ARG A 117 -6.79 2.77 2.21
N THR A 118 -5.57 3.26 2.00
CA THR A 118 -5.21 4.16 0.90
C THR A 118 -4.04 3.55 0.13
N ILE A 119 -4.17 3.45 -1.18
CA ILE A 119 -3.14 2.96 -2.10
C ILE A 119 -2.74 4.12 -2.99
N THR A 120 -1.47 4.51 -2.97
CA THR A 120 -0.94 5.62 -3.78
C THR A 120 0.17 5.12 -4.68
N ALA A 121 -0.01 5.27 -6.00
CA ALA A 121 1.06 5.08 -6.98
C ALA A 121 1.54 6.44 -7.48
N VAL A 122 2.83 6.71 -7.36
CA VAL A 122 3.47 7.92 -7.90
C VAL A 122 4.16 7.56 -9.21
N LEU A 123 3.84 8.27 -10.28
CA LEU A 123 4.43 8.08 -11.60
C LEU A 123 5.67 8.94 -11.79
N SER A 124 6.51 8.55 -12.74
CA SER A 124 7.75 9.24 -13.12
C SER A 124 7.57 10.68 -13.59
N ASP A 125 6.37 11.07 -14.01
CA ASP A 125 6.01 12.45 -14.37
C ASP A 125 5.52 13.28 -13.17
N GLY A 126 5.45 12.68 -11.97
CA GLY A 126 4.96 13.28 -10.74
C GLY A 126 3.45 13.16 -10.53
N THR A 127 2.71 12.55 -11.45
CA THR A 127 1.28 12.27 -11.29
C THR A 127 1.08 11.25 -10.17
N GLN A 128 0.09 11.46 -9.32
CA GLN A 128 -0.30 10.53 -8.26
C GLN A 128 -1.65 9.91 -8.60
N VAL A 129 -1.75 8.58 -8.50
CA VAL A 129 -3.00 7.84 -8.55
C VAL A 129 -3.28 7.35 -7.14
N VAL A 130 -4.25 7.96 -6.48
CA VAL A 130 -4.63 7.64 -5.09
C VAL A 130 -5.99 6.95 -5.09
N ILE A 131 -6.05 5.76 -4.52
CA ILE A 131 -7.25 4.93 -4.39
C ILE A 131 -7.58 4.82 -2.90
N TYR A 132 -8.78 5.26 -2.53
CA TYR A 132 -9.34 5.12 -1.19
C TYR A 132 -10.26 3.90 -1.15
N ALA A 133 -10.04 2.99 -0.20
CA ALA A 133 -10.89 1.83 0.02
C ALA A 133 -11.73 2.01 1.29
N GLY A 134 -13.05 1.88 1.12
CA GLY A 134 -14.05 1.93 2.16
C GLY A 134 -14.67 0.56 2.39
N ASN A 135 -15.88 0.52 2.93
CA ASN A 135 -16.56 -0.69 3.40
C ASN A 135 -16.70 -1.79 2.32
N LYS A 136 -16.75 -3.03 2.80
CA LYS A 136 -17.14 -4.18 2.00
C LYS A 136 -18.67 -4.24 1.86
N SER A 137 -19.16 -4.45 0.65
CA SER A 137 -20.54 -4.78 0.36
C SER A 137 -20.87 -6.21 0.81
N ASP A 138 -21.81 -6.34 1.74
CA ASP A 138 -22.28 -7.66 2.22
C ASP A 138 -22.93 -8.51 1.12
N LEU A 139 -23.51 -7.85 0.10
CA LEU A 139 -24.25 -8.53 -0.96
C LEU A 139 -23.34 -9.16 -2.01
N LEU A 140 -22.32 -8.40 -2.44
CA LEU A 140 -21.44 -8.79 -3.55
C LEU A 140 -20.07 -9.26 -3.08
N SER A 141 -19.73 -9.07 -1.80
CA SER A 141 -18.40 -9.34 -1.26
C SER A 141 -17.29 -8.57 -1.96
N GLU A 142 -17.60 -7.34 -2.38
CA GLU A 142 -16.73 -6.40 -3.08
C GLU A 142 -16.52 -5.15 -2.21
N TYR A 143 -15.55 -4.31 -2.54
CA TYR A 143 -15.28 -3.10 -1.75
C TYR A 143 -15.69 -1.84 -2.51
N TYR A 144 -16.21 -0.87 -1.75
CA TYR A 144 -16.38 0.48 -2.25
C TYR A 144 -15.03 1.17 -2.33
N ILE A 145 -14.70 1.74 -3.48
CA ILE A 145 -13.50 2.55 -3.67
C ILE A 145 -13.84 3.90 -4.30
N LYS A 146 -12.94 4.86 -4.10
CA LYS A 146 -12.94 6.15 -4.77
C LYS A 146 -11.52 6.50 -5.22
N VAL A 147 -11.38 7.07 -6.40
CA VAL A 147 -10.10 7.60 -6.89
C VAL A 147 -10.02 9.10 -6.57
N GLU A 148 -8.86 9.59 -6.15
CA GLU A 148 -8.65 11.02 -5.95
C GLU A 148 -8.83 11.79 -7.26
N GLY A 149 -9.57 12.90 -7.21
CA GLY A 149 -9.95 13.68 -8.39
C GLY A 149 -11.18 13.17 -9.16
N ASP A 150 -11.70 11.99 -8.85
CA ASP A 150 -12.97 11.47 -9.40
C ASP A 150 -14.04 11.41 -8.30
N ASP A 151 -15.18 12.06 -8.51
CA ASP A 151 -16.26 12.14 -7.54
C ASP A 151 -17.10 10.85 -7.42
N ASN A 152 -16.91 9.89 -8.33
CA ASN A 152 -17.66 8.65 -8.35
C ASN A 152 -17.18 7.64 -7.29
N VAL A 153 -18.12 6.84 -6.79
CA VAL A 153 -17.83 5.67 -5.96
C VAL A 153 -18.08 4.41 -6.78
N TYR A 154 -17.08 3.54 -6.77
CA TYR A 154 -17.06 2.29 -7.54
C TYR A 154 -17.12 1.09 -6.62
N LEU A 155 -17.71 0.00 -7.09
CA LEU A 155 -17.62 -1.29 -6.45
C LEU A 155 -16.61 -2.17 -7.21
N VAL A 156 -15.61 -2.69 -6.51
CA VAL A 156 -14.52 -3.47 -7.13
C VAL A 156 -14.27 -4.79 -6.42
N SER A 157 -13.74 -5.75 -7.17
CA SER A 157 -13.38 -7.07 -6.67
C SER A 157 -12.46 -7.00 -5.44
N SER A 158 -12.65 -7.95 -4.52
CA SER A 158 -11.95 -7.96 -3.22
C SER A 158 -10.42 -7.85 -3.33
N ASN A 159 -9.81 -8.50 -4.32
CA ASN A 159 -8.36 -8.55 -4.50
C ASN A 159 -7.73 -7.16 -4.64
N ILE A 160 -8.41 -6.22 -5.32
CA ILE A 160 -7.95 -4.83 -5.49
C ILE A 160 -7.71 -4.13 -4.15
N VAL A 161 -8.39 -4.57 -3.10
CA VAL A 161 -8.21 -4.05 -1.75
C VAL A 161 -7.39 -5.00 -0.90
N THR A 162 -7.78 -6.28 -0.81
CA THR A 162 -7.21 -7.24 0.14
C THR A 162 -5.78 -7.63 -0.16
N ASP A 163 -5.35 -7.62 -1.42
CA ASP A 163 -3.99 -8.07 -1.77
C ASP A 163 -2.94 -7.03 -1.36
N PHE A 164 -3.38 -5.80 -1.11
CA PHE A 164 -2.62 -4.69 -0.52
C PHE A 164 -2.61 -4.72 1.02
N ASP A 165 -3.19 -5.74 1.65
CA ASP A 165 -3.01 -6.00 3.08
C ASP A 165 -1.63 -6.61 3.31
N LYS A 166 -0.62 -5.76 3.33
CA LYS A 166 0.79 -6.18 3.35
C LYS A 166 1.56 -5.44 4.41
N ASP A 167 2.34 -6.18 5.15
CA ASP A 167 3.40 -5.65 6.01
C ASP A 167 4.67 -5.38 5.19
N PRO A 168 5.58 -4.51 5.64
CA PRO A 168 6.89 -4.33 5.00
C PRO A 168 7.67 -5.64 4.80
N GLU A 169 7.56 -6.58 5.75
CA GLU A 169 8.25 -7.88 5.70
C GLU A 169 7.75 -8.79 4.57
N ASP A 170 6.49 -8.64 4.12
CA ASP A 170 5.92 -9.43 3.01
C ASP A 170 6.62 -9.17 1.67
N PHE A 171 7.37 -8.07 1.59
CA PHE A 171 8.10 -7.66 0.40
C PHE A 171 9.54 -8.17 0.39
N ILE A 172 10.08 -8.75 1.45
CA ILE A 172 11.47 -9.20 1.49
C ILE A 172 11.66 -10.47 0.62
N ASP A 173 12.75 -10.52 -0.14
CA ASP A 173 13.19 -11.74 -0.82
C ASP A 173 13.97 -12.64 0.17
N GLU A 174 13.28 -13.63 0.72
CA GLU A 174 13.86 -14.61 1.67
C GLU A 174 15.03 -15.43 1.10
N THR A 175 15.34 -15.32 -0.19
CA THR A 175 16.41 -16.11 -0.82
C THR A 175 17.80 -15.48 -0.72
N GLU A 176 17.92 -14.22 -0.29
CA GLU A 176 19.20 -13.47 -0.28
C GLU A 176 19.76 -13.14 1.11
N THR A 177 19.22 -13.70 2.20
CA THR A 177 19.78 -13.53 3.55
C THR A 177 21.09 -14.34 3.76
N GLU A 178 22.10 -14.16 2.89
CA GLU A 178 23.49 -14.55 3.19
C GLU A 178 24.23 -13.35 3.79
N THR A 179 24.13 -13.26 5.11
CA THR A 179 25.06 -12.61 6.06
C THR A 179 26.37 -12.12 5.43
N ALA A 180 26.46 -10.83 5.10
CA ALA A 180 27.72 -10.15 4.89
C ALA A 180 28.48 -10.13 6.24
N THR A 181 29.22 -11.21 6.52
CA THR A 181 30.20 -11.21 7.60
C THR A 181 31.37 -10.36 7.11
N GLU A 182 31.48 -9.14 7.62
CA GLU A 182 32.70 -8.33 7.55
C GLU A 182 33.85 -9.15 8.15
N GLU A 183 34.66 -9.80 7.29
CA GLU A 183 35.98 -10.28 7.67
C GLU A 183 36.89 -9.06 7.85
N THR A 184 37.02 -8.59 9.09
CA THR A 184 38.15 -7.73 9.46
C THR A 184 39.43 -8.56 9.35
N ALA A 185 40.14 -8.38 8.25
CA ALA A 185 41.48 -8.91 8.03
C ALA A 185 42.46 -8.27 9.04
N ASP A 186 42.72 -8.96 10.15
CA ASP A 186 43.84 -8.67 11.04
C ASP A 186 45.14 -9.13 10.37
N SER A 187 45.84 -8.18 9.76
CA SER A 187 47.19 -8.36 9.24
C SER A 187 48.18 -8.32 10.40
N ALA A 188 48.63 -9.49 10.84
CA ALA A 188 49.79 -9.64 11.70
C ALA A 188 50.76 -10.65 11.10
N ASP A 189 51.71 -10.16 10.30
CA ASP A 189 53.02 -10.80 10.14
C ASP A 189 54.09 -9.75 9.84
N GLU A 190 54.95 -9.47 10.82
CA GLU A 190 56.40 -9.41 10.58
C GLU A 190 57.21 -9.58 11.88
N THR A 191 57.83 -10.75 11.94
CA THR A 191 59.09 -11.13 12.60
C THR A 191 60.06 -10.00 13.04
N ALA A 192 60.59 -10.12 14.27
CA ALA A 192 62.04 -10.14 14.54
C ALA A 192 62.34 -10.42 16.02
N ALA A 193 62.96 -11.57 16.30
CA ALA A 193 63.64 -11.86 17.55
C ALA A 193 65.04 -11.24 17.51
N THR A 194 65.32 -10.25 18.37
CA THR A 194 66.69 -9.85 18.73
C THR A 194 66.74 -9.32 20.16
N ASP A 195 67.57 -9.99 20.96
CA ASP A 195 68.38 -9.52 22.08
C ASP A 195 67.76 -8.70 23.22
N ALA A 196 67.71 -9.37 24.39
CA ALA A 196 67.67 -8.75 25.69
C ALA A 196 68.98 -7.99 25.97
N ILE A 197 68.85 -6.71 26.34
CA ILE A 197 69.90 -5.90 26.93
C ILE A 197 69.42 -5.52 28.33
N GLU A 198 69.98 -6.19 29.34
CA GLU A 198 70.07 -5.64 30.70
C GLU A 198 71.22 -4.63 30.77
N GLU A 199 71.18 -3.80 31.82
CA GLU A 199 72.19 -2.84 32.32
C GLU A 199 72.08 -1.34 31.98
N THR A 200 71.61 -0.61 33.01
CA THR A 200 72.42 0.35 33.78
C THR A 200 72.16 1.86 33.61
N ALA A 201 71.57 2.38 34.68
CA ALA A 201 71.87 3.62 35.43
C ALA A 201 71.54 5.02 34.85
N ALA A 202 70.63 5.65 35.60
CA ALA A 202 70.81 6.92 36.33
C ALA A 202 71.04 8.24 35.56
N ALA A 203 70.09 9.17 35.70
CA ALA A 203 70.23 10.44 36.44
C ALA A 203 68.97 11.30 36.18
N LYS A 204 68.22 11.70 37.22
CA LYS A 204 68.31 13.02 37.90
C LYS A 204 67.80 14.14 36.96
N THR A 205 66.77 14.94 37.25
CA THR A 205 66.62 15.88 38.39
C THR A 205 65.37 16.75 38.10
N LEU A 206 64.54 17.02 39.12
CA LEU A 206 63.75 18.24 39.49
C LEU A 206 63.07 19.06 38.35
N GLU A 207 61.88 19.65 38.49
CA GLU A 207 61.34 20.40 39.63
C GLU A 207 59.86 20.73 39.35
N SER A 208 59.07 20.82 40.41
CA SER A 208 57.71 21.35 40.48
C SER A 208 57.64 22.83 40.06
N THR A 209 56.45 23.33 39.70
CA THR A 209 55.78 24.43 40.45
C THR A 209 54.41 24.76 39.87
N ASP A 210 53.51 25.06 40.82
CA ASP A 210 52.12 25.48 40.72
C ASP A 210 51.86 26.73 39.87
N GLY A 211 50.58 26.90 39.52
CA GLY A 211 50.04 28.14 38.96
C GLY A 211 48.51 28.13 38.90
N GLU A 212 47.87 28.17 40.07
CA GLU A 212 46.47 28.54 40.27
C GLU A 212 46.27 30.04 39.95
N THR A 213 45.17 30.42 39.28
CA THR A 213 44.39 31.65 39.59
C THR A 213 43.02 31.64 38.93
N GLU A 214 42.03 32.00 39.74
CA GLU A 214 40.61 32.22 39.51
C GLU A 214 40.30 33.47 38.67
N SER A 215 39.05 33.54 38.16
CA SER A 215 38.07 34.66 38.29
C SER A 215 37.09 34.62 37.09
N ALA A 216 35.80 34.29 37.30
CA ALA A 216 34.67 35.22 37.56
C ALA A 216 34.18 35.90 36.27
N ASP A 217 32.96 35.61 35.77
CA ASP A 217 31.64 36.25 36.03
C ASP A 217 31.02 36.43 34.62
N ALA A 218 29.73 36.54 34.32
CA ALA A 218 28.47 36.41 35.04
C ALA A 218 27.34 36.34 33.97
N GLU A 219 26.25 35.66 34.34
CA GLU A 219 24.82 35.93 34.16
C GLU A 219 24.23 36.74 32.99
N GLY A 220 23.04 36.28 32.60
CA GLY A 220 22.03 37.04 31.85
C GLY A 220 20.68 36.31 31.85
N GLU A 221 19.96 36.38 32.97
CA GLU A 221 18.53 36.05 33.12
C GLU A 221 17.64 36.91 32.19
N ASN A 222 16.48 36.39 31.80
CA ASN A 222 15.25 37.19 31.88
C ASN A 222 14.01 36.30 32.04
N ALA A 223 13.22 36.60 33.07
CA ALA A 223 12.00 35.93 33.46
C ALA A 223 10.77 36.79 33.14
N GLY A 224 9.67 36.11 32.79
CA GLY A 224 8.32 36.39 33.28
C GLY A 224 7.53 37.56 32.67
N THR A 225 6.28 37.29 32.30
CA THR A 225 5.15 37.69 33.17
C THR A 225 3.85 37.02 32.73
N ALA A 226 2.97 36.81 33.71
CA ALA A 226 1.65 36.22 33.63
C ALA A 226 0.57 37.27 33.33
N GLY A 227 -0.63 36.80 32.95
CA GLY A 227 -1.86 37.59 32.93
C GLY A 227 -3.09 36.71 32.67
N GLU A 228 -3.85 36.47 33.74
CA GLU A 228 -5.14 35.78 33.76
C GLU A 228 -6.28 36.64 33.15
N THR A 229 -7.40 35.95 32.83
CA THR A 229 -8.81 36.25 33.17
C THR A 229 -9.82 36.28 32.01
N GLU A 230 -10.80 35.39 32.16
CA GLU A 230 -12.25 35.57 32.09
C GLU A 230 -13.04 35.69 30.76
N THR A 231 -14.18 35.00 30.84
CA THR A 231 -15.38 34.86 30.00
C THR A 231 -16.11 36.16 29.67
N ALA A 232 -16.76 36.24 28.49
CA ALA A 232 -18.14 36.73 28.34
C ALA A 232 -18.70 36.52 26.91
N GLU A 233 -19.99 36.19 26.87
CA GLU A 233 -20.91 36.17 25.73
C GLU A 233 -21.06 37.55 25.04
N SER A 234 -21.43 37.59 23.75
CA SER A 234 -22.46 38.52 23.21
C SER A 234 -22.67 38.35 21.69
N SER A 235 -23.94 38.41 21.32
CA SER A 235 -24.63 38.42 20.03
C SER A 235 -24.35 39.60 19.06
N GLY A 236 -24.72 39.40 17.77
CA GLY A 236 -25.08 40.40 16.75
C GLY A 236 -24.13 40.36 15.53
N ASP A 237 -24.56 40.32 14.27
CA ASP A 237 -25.81 40.71 13.59
C ASP A 237 -26.05 39.78 12.37
#